data_AF-A0A7S2H528-F1
#
_entry.id   AF-A0A7S2H528-F1
#
_cell.length_a   1.000
_cell.length_b   1.000
_cell.length_c   1.000
_cell.angle_alpha   90.00
_cell.angle_beta   90.00
_cell.angle_gamma   90.00
#
_symmetry.space_group_name_H-M   'P 1'
#
loop_
_entity.id
_entity.type
_entity.pdbx_description
1 polymer ?
#
loop_
_entity_poly.entity_id
_entity_poly.type
_entity_poly.pdbx_seq_one_letter_code
_entity_poly.pdbx_strand_id
1 'polypeptide(L)'
;YDERLHNCRCPRKELDVACRWDDPLAAPFMRAILDERFLDFLACVCGLPFVAVSMDFFGKAPHSETEIPWHQDTYTSITGFKWTEERASDPELPHPVTLWVAVDAVSAANGGMEFVGGRHRELLYMKHSSKSKVPDEEIQDDERVDYCLQAGQAGIH
;
A
#
# COMPACT_ATOMS: atom_id res chain seq x y z
N TYR A 1 -0.95 9.72 6.51
CA TYR A 1 -1.86 10.86 6.19
C TYR A 1 -2.19 10.73 4.74
N ASP A 2 -3.21 9.94 4.44
CA ASP A 2 -3.75 9.86 3.11
C ASP A 2 -4.75 11.00 2.88
N GLU A 3 -4.37 11.98 2.07
CA GLU A 3 -5.25 13.09 1.64
C GLU A 3 -6.52 12.59 0.92
N ARG A 4 -6.53 11.34 0.44
CA ARG A 4 -7.65 10.72 -0.27
C ARG A 4 -8.82 10.37 0.66
N LEU A 5 -8.58 10.20 1.96
CA LEU A 5 -9.62 9.89 2.96
C LEU A 5 -10.43 11.11 3.41
N HIS A 6 -10.02 12.34 3.04
CA HIS A 6 -10.69 13.57 3.50
C HIS A 6 -12.14 13.71 3.00
N ASN A 7 -12.51 12.98 1.94
CA ASN A 7 -13.87 12.98 1.37
C ASN A 7 -14.70 11.74 1.73
N CYS A 8 -14.18 10.77 2.48
CA CYS A 8 -14.98 9.64 2.94
C CYS A 8 -15.87 10.08 4.11
N ARG A 9 -17.20 10.00 3.92
CA ARG A 9 -18.23 10.36 4.90
C ARG A 9 -18.36 9.36 6.06
N CYS A 10 -17.27 8.70 6.47
CA CYS A 10 -17.32 7.72 7.55
C CYS A 10 -16.96 8.40 8.89
N PRO A 11 -17.85 8.35 9.91
CA PRO A 11 -17.60 9.02 11.18
C PRO A 11 -16.55 8.26 12.00
N ARG A 12 -15.30 8.73 12.02
CA ARG A 12 -14.24 8.45 13.02
C ARG A 12 -14.19 7.00 13.56
N LYS A 13 -14.10 5.99 12.70
CA LYS A 13 -13.89 4.59 13.13
C LYS A 13 -12.74 3.87 12.44
N GLU A 14 -12.15 4.50 11.43
CA GLU A 14 -11.01 3.94 10.71
C GLU A 14 -9.74 4.64 11.15
N LEU A 15 -8.67 3.86 11.18
CA LEU A 15 -7.34 4.34 11.51
C LEU A 15 -6.56 4.44 10.20
N ASP A 16 -6.15 5.66 9.85
CA ASP A 16 -5.05 5.96 8.95
C ASP A 16 -4.22 7.03 9.64
N VAL A 17 -3.11 6.59 10.22
CA VAL A 17 -2.20 7.47 10.94
C VAL A 17 -0.80 7.21 10.44
N ALA A 18 -0.19 8.25 9.88
CA ALA A 18 1.25 8.27 9.64
C ALA A 18 1.96 8.18 10.97
N CYS A 19 2.78 7.14 11.13
CA CYS A 19 3.47 6.88 12.36
C CYS A 19 4.69 7.79 12.49
N ARG A 20 4.86 8.36 13.68
CA ARG A 20 6.14 8.92 14.08
C ARG A 20 7.02 7.79 14.59
N TRP A 21 8.17 7.60 13.96
CA TRP A 21 9.13 6.55 14.32
C TRP A 21 9.58 6.58 15.79
N ASP A 22 9.57 7.77 16.41
CA ASP A 22 9.94 7.99 17.82
C ASP A 22 8.78 7.77 18.82
N ASP A 23 7.57 7.45 18.34
CA ASP A 23 6.42 7.20 19.21
C ASP A 23 6.58 5.86 19.96
N PRO A 24 6.49 5.84 21.30
CA PRO A 24 6.54 4.59 22.07
C PRO A 24 5.49 3.55 21.67
N LEU A 25 4.34 3.98 21.16
CA LEU A 25 3.29 3.08 20.67
C LEU A 25 3.69 2.36 19.38
N ALA A 26 4.64 2.91 18.62
CA ALA A 26 5.19 2.30 17.42
C ALA A 26 6.20 1.19 17.74
N ALA A 27 6.82 1.21 18.93
CA ALA A 27 7.95 0.35 19.27
C ALA A 27 7.71 -1.17 19.11
N PRO A 28 6.52 -1.73 19.38
CA PRO A 28 6.23 -3.14 19.09
C PRO A 28 6.24 -3.44 17.58
N PHE A 29 5.71 -2.54 16.77
CA PHE A 29 5.64 -2.69 15.31
C PHE A 29 6.99 -2.47 14.66
N MET A 30 7.79 -1.53 15.18
CA MET A 30 9.19 -1.36 14.79
C MET A 30 10.01 -2.63 14.97
N ARG A 31 9.79 -3.36 16.07
CA ARG A 31 10.43 -4.66 16.29
C ARG A 31 9.98 -5.71 15.29
N ALA A 32 8.70 -5.69 14.90
CA ALA A 32 8.17 -6.63 13.91
C ALA A 32 8.73 -6.37 12.50
N ILE A 33 8.81 -5.11 12.06
CA ILE A 33 9.35 -4.79 10.71
C ILE A 33 10.87 -4.99 10.61
N LEU A 34 11.57 -4.99 11.75
CA LEU A 34 13.00 -5.29 11.83
C LEU A 34 13.28 -6.80 11.97
N ASP A 35 12.26 -7.66 11.84
CA ASP A 35 12.45 -9.10 11.76
C ASP A 35 13.33 -9.44 10.55
N GLU A 36 14.38 -10.24 10.78
CA GLU A 36 15.39 -10.57 9.76
C GLU A 36 14.75 -11.18 8.51
N ARG A 37 13.66 -11.92 8.63
CA ARG A 37 12.97 -12.54 7.47
C ARG A 37 12.36 -11.49 6.55
N PHE A 38 11.83 -10.40 7.10
CA PHE A 38 11.33 -9.29 6.29
C PHE A 38 12.47 -8.49 5.68
N LEU A 39 13.54 -8.26 6.44
CA LEU A 39 14.72 -7.55 5.93
C LEU A 39 15.41 -8.31 4.80
N ASP A 40 15.55 -9.63 4.92
CA ASP A 40 16.10 -10.51 3.88
C ASP A 40 15.21 -10.51 2.63
N PHE A 41 13.89 -10.57 2.81
CA PHE A 41 12.95 -10.51 1.71
C PHE A 41 13.00 -9.16 0.98
N LEU A 42 13.03 -8.05 1.72
CA LEU A 42 13.18 -6.71 1.16
C LEU A 42 14.53 -6.53 0.47
N ALA A 43 15.62 -7.08 1.01
CA ALA A 43 16.93 -7.06 0.37
C ALA A 43 16.90 -7.81 -0.97
N CYS A 44 16.17 -8.92 -1.07
CA CYS A 44 16.00 -9.66 -2.31
C CYS A 44 15.22 -8.87 -3.37
N VAL A 45 14.20 -8.11 -2.95
CA VAL A 45 13.32 -7.37 -3.87
C VAL A 45 13.88 -6.01 -4.26
N CYS A 46 14.35 -5.23 -3.28
CA CYS A 46 14.81 -3.85 -3.48
C CYS A 46 16.31 -3.73 -3.76
N GLY A 47 17.08 -4.77 -3.46
CA GLY A 47 18.54 -4.68 -3.36
C GLY A 47 18.99 -3.93 -2.10
N LEU A 48 20.30 -3.93 -1.86
CA LEU A 48 20.93 -3.20 -0.75
C LEU A 48 21.72 -1.99 -1.28
N PRO A 49 21.71 -0.85 -0.55
CA PRO A 49 20.93 -0.58 0.65
C PRO A 49 19.48 -0.17 0.33
N PHE A 50 18.55 -0.49 1.22
CA PHE A 50 17.19 0.07 1.22
C PHE A 50 16.92 0.84 2.53
N VAL A 51 15.91 1.69 2.51
CA VAL A 51 15.49 2.51 3.66
C VAL A 51 13.97 2.52 3.77
N ALA A 52 13.45 2.42 4.99
CA ALA A 52 12.04 2.64 5.26
C ALA A 52 11.77 4.15 5.35
N VAL A 53 10.87 4.66 4.51
CA VAL A 53 10.59 6.10 4.37
C VAL A 53 9.37 6.56 5.16
N SER A 54 8.36 5.69 5.28
CA SER A 54 7.16 5.90 6.09
C SER A 54 6.69 4.58 6.71
N MET A 55 5.87 4.70 7.75
CA MET A 55 5.11 3.61 8.33
C MET A 55 3.73 4.13 8.66
N ASP A 56 2.70 3.45 8.18
CA ASP A 56 1.30 3.84 8.34
C ASP A 56 0.51 2.65 8.89
N PHE A 57 -0.49 2.93 9.74
CA PHE A 57 -1.41 1.93 10.27
C PHE A 57 -2.76 2.06 9.61
N PHE A 58 -3.25 0.96 9.04
CA PHE A 58 -4.57 0.87 8.41
C PHE A 58 -5.49 -0.05 9.22
N GLY A 59 -6.65 0.46 9.61
CA GLY A 59 -7.65 -0.31 10.32
C GLY A 59 -9.06 -0.05 9.80
N LYS A 60 -9.77 -1.12 9.42
CA LYS A 60 -11.19 -1.08 9.09
C LYS A 60 -12.02 -1.58 10.26
N ALA A 61 -13.02 -0.79 10.65
CA ALA A 61 -13.98 -1.19 11.67
C ALA A 61 -15.00 -2.21 11.12
N PRO A 62 -15.58 -3.06 11.99
CA PRO A 62 -16.68 -3.93 11.59
C PRO A 62 -17.82 -3.14 10.95
N HIS A 63 -18.33 -3.65 9.82
CA HIS A 63 -19.38 -3.02 9.02
C HIS A 63 -19.03 -1.63 8.46
N SER A 64 -17.73 -1.33 8.31
CA SER A 64 -17.35 -0.12 7.58
C SER A 64 -17.82 -0.22 6.12
N GLU A 65 -18.43 0.86 5.64
CA GLU A 65 -18.80 1.05 4.23
C GLU A 65 -17.70 1.78 3.46
N THR A 66 -16.54 2.06 4.07
CA THR A 66 -15.45 2.72 3.37
C THR A 66 -14.84 1.81 2.33
N GLU A 67 -14.97 2.25 1.10
CA GLU A 67 -14.30 1.71 -0.07
C GLU A 67 -13.14 2.64 -0.47
N ILE A 68 -11.96 2.05 -0.66
CA ILE A 68 -10.82 2.77 -1.20
C ILE A 68 -10.85 2.55 -2.71
N PRO A 69 -11.01 3.62 -3.52
CA PRO A 69 -11.06 3.47 -4.96
C PRO A 69 -9.75 2.92 -5.50
N TRP A 70 -9.79 2.29 -6.67
CA TRP A 70 -8.59 1.87 -7.37
C TRP A 70 -7.60 3.02 -7.51
N HIS A 71 -6.33 2.74 -7.21
CA HIS A 71 -5.27 3.73 -7.26
C HIS A 71 -3.92 3.04 -7.44
N GLN A 72 -2.90 3.85 -7.68
CA GLN A 72 -1.51 3.43 -7.75
C GLN A 72 -0.72 4.29 -6.77
N ASP A 73 0.06 3.66 -5.89
CA ASP A 73 0.85 4.38 -4.90
C ASP A 73 2.03 5.09 -5.58
N THR A 74 1.96 6.41 -5.66
CA THR A 74 2.96 7.19 -6.42
C THR A 74 4.13 7.66 -5.57
N TYR A 75 4.05 7.62 -4.24
CA TYR A 75 5.09 8.04 -3.28
C TYR A 75 5.64 9.47 -3.48
N THR A 76 5.02 10.28 -4.35
CA THR A 76 5.54 11.57 -4.82
C THR A 76 5.74 12.54 -3.65
N SER A 77 4.77 12.60 -2.74
CA SER A 77 4.81 13.50 -1.58
C SER A 77 5.83 13.10 -0.51
N ILE A 78 6.16 11.81 -0.41
CA ILE A 78 7.03 11.28 0.64
C ILE A 78 8.49 11.29 0.21
N THR A 79 8.76 10.89 -1.04
CA THR A 79 10.13 10.64 -1.53
C THR A 79 10.53 11.53 -2.70
N GLY A 80 9.59 12.29 -3.27
CA GLY A 80 9.79 12.99 -4.55
C GLY A 80 9.84 12.04 -5.76
N PHE A 81 9.54 10.75 -5.56
CA PHE A 81 9.49 9.76 -6.63
C PHE A 81 8.49 10.20 -7.71
N LYS A 82 8.87 10.02 -8.97
CA LYS A 82 8.00 10.30 -10.11
C LYS A 82 7.80 9.01 -10.88
N TRP A 83 6.57 8.52 -10.91
CA TRP A 83 6.21 7.40 -11.77
C TRP A 83 6.12 7.89 -13.21
N THR A 84 7.08 7.48 -14.04
CA THR A 84 7.13 7.79 -15.48
C THR A 84 6.95 6.52 -16.30
N GLU A 85 6.62 6.64 -17.59
CA GLU A 85 6.51 5.48 -18.49
C GLU A 85 7.82 4.69 -18.58
N GLU A 86 8.97 5.38 -18.61
CA GLU A 86 10.30 4.76 -18.57
C GLU A 86 10.47 3.89 -17.32
N ARG A 87 10.16 4.44 -16.14
CA ARG A 87 10.20 3.70 -14.88
C ARG A 87 9.24 2.52 -14.87
N ALA A 88 7.99 2.73 -15.27
CA ALA A 88 7.01 1.66 -15.30
C ALA A 88 7.41 0.50 -16.25
N SER A 89 8.11 0.81 -17.35
CA SER A 89 8.49 -0.19 -18.36
C SER A 89 9.85 -0.87 -18.12
N ASP A 90 10.76 -0.24 -17.37
CA ASP A 90 12.09 -0.79 -17.08
C ASP A 90 12.14 -1.48 -15.70
N PRO A 91 12.23 -2.83 -15.63
CA PRO A 91 12.27 -3.55 -14.36
C PRO A 91 13.58 -3.34 -13.58
N GLU A 92 14.63 -2.81 -14.21
CA GLU A 92 15.92 -2.56 -13.54
C GLU A 92 15.94 -1.21 -12.81
N LEU A 93 14.97 -0.32 -13.07
CA LEU A 93 14.87 0.95 -12.37
C LEU A 93 14.23 0.75 -10.98
N PRO A 94 14.86 1.25 -9.90
CA PRO A 94 14.35 1.05 -8.56
C PRO A 94 13.07 1.88 -8.34
N HIS A 95 12.08 1.23 -7.73
CA HIS A 95 10.82 1.84 -7.31
C HIS A 95 10.61 1.69 -5.80
N PRO A 96 10.00 2.67 -5.14
CA PRO A 96 9.51 2.47 -3.78
C PRO A 96 8.49 1.34 -3.79
N VAL A 97 8.57 0.49 -2.76
CA VAL A 97 7.65 -0.63 -2.54
C VAL A 97 6.96 -0.44 -1.21
N THR A 98 5.79 -1.04 -1.06
CA THR A 98 5.12 -1.13 0.24
C THR A 98 5.22 -2.55 0.77
N LEU A 99 5.76 -2.69 1.99
CA LEU A 99 5.61 -3.92 2.78
C LEU A 99 4.31 -3.82 3.58
N TRP A 100 3.32 -4.61 3.22
CA TRP A 100 2.03 -4.65 3.92
C TRP A 100 2.00 -5.83 4.89
N VAL A 101 1.99 -5.55 6.20
CA VAL A 101 2.00 -6.57 7.26
C VAL A 101 0.61 -6.68 7.89
N ALA A 102 0.06 -7.89 7.88
CA ALA A 102 -1.22 -8.19 8.51
C ALA A 102 -1.05 -8.33 10.03
N VAL A 103 -1.60 -7.40 10.80
CA VAL A 103 -1.61 -7.48 12.28
C VAL A 103 -2.69 -8.46 12.76
N ASP A 104 -3.85 -8.43 12.10
CA ASP A 104 -4.94 -9.38 12.22
C ASP A 104 -5.14 -10.13 10.88
N ALA A 105 -5.99 -11.17 10.86
CA ALA A 105 -6.27 -11.90 9.64
C ALA A 105 -7.07 -11.03 8.66
N VAL A 106 -6.66 -11.02 7.39
CA VAL A 106 -7.22 -10.22 6.30
C VAL A 106 -7.87 -11.13 5.26
N SER A 107 -9.05 -10.74 4.80
CA SER A 107 -9.85 -11.42 3.80
C SER A 107 -10.75 -10.43 3.06
N ALA A 108 -11.35 -10.83 1.94
CA ALA A 108 -12.38 -10.02 1.29
C ALA A 108 -13.54 -9.66 2.25
N ALA A 109 -13.90 -10.55 3.18
CA ALA A 109 -15.02 -10.36 4.09
C ALA A 109 -14.82 -9.26 5.15
N ASN A 110 -13.57 -8.90 5.49
CA ASN A 110 -13.26 -7.80 6.41
C ASN A 110 -12.61 -6.60 5.71
N GLY A 111 -12.76 -6.51 4.38
CA GLY A 111 -12.29 -5.37 3.59
C GLY A 111 -10.78 -5.38 3.34
N GLY A 112 -10.21 -6.57 3.19
CA GLY A 112 -8.85 -6.75 2.67
C GLY A 112 -8.66 -6.10 1.30
N MET A 113 -7.40 -5.77 0.99
CA MET A 113 -7.04 -5.14 -0.27
C MET A 113 -7.25 -6.11 -1.44
N GLU A 114 -7.54 -5.54 -2.61
CA GLU A 114 -7.48 -6.23 -3.90
C GLU A 114 -6.33 -5.63 -4.72
N PHE A 115 -5.70 -6.45 -5.57
CA PHE A 115 -4.70 -5.98 -6.51
C PHE A 115 -4.91 -6.56 -7.90
N VAL A 116 -4.29 -5.94 -8.90
CA VAL A 116 -4.32 -6.39 -10.29
C VAL A 116 -2.90 -6.71 -10.73
N GLY A 117 -2.66 -7.97 -11.09
CA GLY A 117 -1.32 -8.46 -11.43
C GLY A 117 -0.73 -7.78 -12.66
N GLY A 118 0.56 -7.41 -12.60
CA GLY A 118 1.30 -6.88 -13.76
C GLY A 118 1.04 -5.43 -14.15
N ARG A 119 -0.05 -4.81 -13.65
CA ARG A 119 -0.43 -3.42 -14.02
C ARG A 119 0.44 -2.32 -13.39
N HIS A 120 1.43 -2.66 -12.57
CA HIS A 120 2.47 -1.73 -12.10
C HIS A 120 3.36 -1.20 -13.25
N ARG A 121 3.25 -1.79 -14.44
CA ARG A 121 3.98 -1.36 -15.65
C ARG A 121 3.25 -0.30 -16.46
N GLU A 122 2.11 0.15 -15.97
CA GLU A 122 1.24 1.12 -16.62
C GLU A 122 0.98 2.32 -15.71
N LEU A 123 0.70 3.49 -16.29
CA LEU A 123 0.32 4.70 -15.54
C LEU A 123 -1.19 4.92 -15.63
N LEU A 124 -1.96 3.96 -15.12
CA LEU A 124 -3.42 4.00 -15.17
C LEU A 124 -4.02 5.19 -14.42
N TYR A 125 -3.37 5.63 -13.34
CA TYR A 125 -3.84 6.79 -12.57
C TYR A 125 -3.87 8.08 -13.41
N MET A 126 -3.03 8.15 -14.46
CA MET A 126 -3.01 9.28 -15.40
C MET A 126 -4.25 9.33 -16.29
N LYS A 127 -5.04 8.26 -16.37
CA LYS A 127 -6.29 8.25 -17.13
C LYS A 127 -7.45 8.88 -16.36
N HIS A 128 -7.36 8.97 -15.04
CA HIS A 128 -8.38 9.63 -14.21
C HIS A 128 -8.15 11.14 -14.15
N SER A 129 -9.23 11.93 -14.08
CA SER A 129 -9.17 13.40 -14.04
C SER A 129 -8.43 13.95 -12.81
N SER A 130 -8.55 13.27 -11.67
CA SER A 130 -7.89 13.66 -10.41
C SER A 130 -6.40 13.33 -10.36
N LYS A 131 -5.89 12.47 -11.25
CA LYS A 131 -4.51 11.95 -11.21
C LYS A 131 -4.12 11.31 -9.86
N SER A 132 -5.11 10.80 -9.13
CA SER A 132 -4.92 10.16 -7.80
C SER A 132 -5.70 8.85 -7.65
N LYS A 133 -6.42 8.45 -8.70
CA LYS A 133 -7.24 7.24 -8.79
C LYS A 133 -7.03 6.62 -10.15
N VAL A 134 -7.33 5.33 -10.28
CA VAL A 134 -7.49 4.63 -11.55
C VAL A 134 -8.99 4.60 -11.88
N PRO A 135 -9.41 4.89 -13.13
CA PRO A 135 -10.82 4.75 -13.52
C PRO A 135 -11.28 3.28 -13.41
N ASP A 136 -12.50 3.05 -12.92
CA ASP A 136 -13.01 1.69 -12.71
C ASP A 136 -13.08 0.90 -14.02
N GLU A 137 -13.35 1.56 -15.15
CA GLU A 137 -13.39 0.95 -16.49
C GLU A 137 -12.05 0.38 -16.97
N GLU A 138 -10.93 0.73 -16.30
CA GLU A 138 -9.60 0.19 -16.60
C GLU A 138 -9.31 -1.15 -15.90
N ILE A 139 -10.17 -1.54 -14.94
CA ILE A 139 -10.03 -2.75 -14.14
C ILE A 139 -11.13 -3.74 -14.51
N GLN A 140 -10.74 -4.92 -14.99
CA GLN A 140 -11.67 -6.01 -15.29
C GLN A 140 -11.82 -6.91 -14.06
N ASP A 141 -13.02 -7.44 -13.83
CA ASP A 141 -13.33 -8.23 -12.62
C ASP A 141 -12.51 -9.52 -12.52
N ASP A 142 -12.14 -10.13 -13.65
CA ASP A 142 -11.37 -11.37 -13.71
C ASP A 142 -9.86 -11.18 -13.50
N GLU A 143 -9.37 -9.94 -13.46
CA GLU A 143 -7.97 -9.62 -13.15
C GLU A 143 -7.70 -9.41 -11.65
N ARG A 144 -8.77 -9.35 -10.83
CA ARG A 144 -8.69 -9.04 -9.39
C ARG A 144 -8.15 -10.21 -8.59
N VAL A 145 -7.25 -9.91 -7.66
CA VAL A 145 -6.71 -10.88 -6.71
C VAL A 145 -6.91 -10.37 -5.28
N ASP A 146 -7.60 -11.17 -4.47
CA ASP A 146 -7.81 -10.89 -3.05
C ASP A 146 -6.50 -11.03 -2.26
N TYR A 147 -6.14 -9.99 -1.51
CA TYR A 147 -4.98 -9.99 -0.63
C TYR A 147 -5.32 -10.65 0.72
N CYS A 148 -5.49 -11.97 0.71
CA CYS A 148 -5.82 -12.74 1.90
C CYS A 148 -4.55 -13.15 2.69
N LEU A 149 -4.42 -12.63 3.91
CA LEU A 149 -3.25 -12.86 4.78
C LEU A 149 -3.70 -13.31 6.17
N GLN A 150 -3.00 -14.26 6.76
CA GLN A 150 -3.12 -14.55 8.18
C GLN A 150 -2.35 -13.52 9.01
N ALA A 151 -2.71 -13.36 10.28
CA ALA A 151 -1.98 -12.49 11.20
C ALA A 151 -0.48 -12.86 11.25
N GLY A 152 0.38 -11.87 11.11
CA GLY A 152 1.84 -11.99 11.03
C GLY A 152 2.39 -12.29 9.64
N GLN A 153 1.54 -12.58 8.64
CA GLN A 153 1.98 -12.63 7.25
C GLN A 153 2.12 -11.22 6.68
N ALA A 154 2.91 -11.10 5.62
CA ALA A 154 3.09 -9.87 4.89
C ALA A 154 3.14 -10.16 3.40
N GLY A 155 2.93 -9.12 2.61
CA GLY A 155 3.31 -9.15 1.21
C GLY A 155 3.85 -7.79 0.76
N ILE A 156 4.27 -7.76 -0.49
CA ILE A 156 4.90 -6.60 -1.12
C ILE A 156 4.14 -6.24 -2.39
N HIS A 157 4.05 -4.94 -2.65
CA HIS A 157 3.52 -4.38 -3.89
C HIS A 157 4.22 -3.10 -4.29
#